data_AF-A0A6C0CR36-F1
#
_entry.id   AF-A0A6C0CR36-F1
#
_cell.length_a   1.000
_cell.length_b   1.000
_cell.length_c   1.000
_cell.angle_alpha   90.00
_cell.angle_beta   90.00
_cell.angle_gamma   90.00
#
_symmetry.space_group_name_H-M   'P 1'
#
loop_
_entity.id
_entity.type
_entity.pdbx_description
1 polymer ?
#
loop_
_entity_poly.entity_id
_entity_poly.type
_entity_poly.pdbx_seq_one_letter_code
_entity_poly.pdbx_strand_id
1 'polypeptide(L)'
;MDDNFNEKISLDDLFVTKEANQKNTIKIFQKILARAHKKIKTASRQKFNNDFVFFVVPEFLLGVPKYDVGLCTSWIIEKLIDNGFHIKYTHPNLLFISWNHYIPNFKRTEIKKKYGVNIDGFGNVKEKKNKKNNEPENVNDLMFKKEKKGILKKDNNKKYTSISSYKPTGNLIYNDELFKSIQDKTT
;
A
#
# COMPACT_ATOMS: atom_id res chain seq x y z
N MET A 1 -17.19 52.38 -36.13
CA MET A 1 -16.80 51.44 -35.07
C MET A 1 -15.33 51.23 -35.27
N ASP A 2 -14.52 51.91 -34.48
CA ASP A 2 -13.09 52.06 -34.76
C ASP A 2 -12.38 50.74 -34.46
N ASP A 3 -11.80 50.13 -35.50
CA ASP A 3 -10.87 49.03 -35.35
C ASP A 3 -9.62 49.57 -34.65
N ASN A 4 -9.55 49.31 -33.35
CA ASN A 4 -8.47 49.76 -32.47
C ASN A 4 -7.17 49.03 -32.86
N PHE A 5 -6.47 49.54 -33.86
CA PHE A 5 -5.21 48.99 -34.36
C PHE A 5 -4.13 49.17 -33.30
N ASN A 6 -3.66 48.05 -32.75
CA ASN A 6 -2.57 48.03 -31.78
C ASN A 6 -1.29 47.51 -32.48
N GLU A 7 -0.25 48.34 -32.51
CA GLU A 7 1.01 48.04 -33.22
C GLU A 7 1.82 46.91 -32.56
N LYS A 8 1.59 46.67 -31.26
CA LYS A 8 2.28 45.62 -30.49
C LYS A 8 1.28 44.56 -30.02
N ILE A 9 1.54 43.31 -30.40
CA ILE A 9 0.81 42.13 -29.93
C ILE A 9 1.62 41.39 -28.86
N SER A 10 0.97 41.01 -27.75
CA SER A 10 1.59 40.15 -26.76
C SER A 10 1.72 38.73 -27.30
N LEU A 11 2.91 38.13 -27.19
CA LEU A 11 3.11 36.74 -27.61
C LEU A 11 2.26 35.76 -26.78
N ASP A 12 1.97 36.09 -25.52
CA ASP A 12 1.21 35.21 -24.63
C ASP A 12 -0.27 35.14 -25.02
N ASP A 13 -0.85 36.24 -25.50
CA ASP A 13 -2.25 36.30 -25.94
C ASP A 13 -2.53 35.33 -27.11
N LEU A 14 -1.51 35.04 -27.92
CA LEU A 14 -1.58 34.06 -29.01
C LEU A 14 -1.81 32.63 -28.50
N PHE A 15 -1.40 32.33 -27.26
CA PHE A 15 -1.50 31.00 -26.67
C PHE A 15 -2.74 30.79 -25.79
N VAL A 16 -3.45 31.85 -25.40
CA VAL A 16 -4.63 31.79 -24.52
C VAL A 16 -5.69 30.83 -25.08
N THR A 17 -5.98 30.92 -26.37
CA THR A 17 -6.95 30.04 -27.04
C THR A 17 -6.51 28.57 -27.02
N LYS A 18 -5.22 28.32 -27.25
CA LYS A 18 -4.64 26.97 -27.23
C LYS A 18 -4.71 26.36 -25.83
N GLU A 19 -4.38 27.15 -24.81
CA GLU A 19 -4.46 26.73 -23.41
C GLU A 19 -5.92 26.44 -23.00
N ALA A 20 -6.86 27.29 -23.38
CA ALA A 20 -8.29 27.09 -23.13
C ALA A 20 -8.80 25.78 -23.78
N ASN A 21 -8.41 25.51 -25.02
CA ASN A 21 -8.74 24.27 -25.72
C ASN A 21 -8.16 23.05 -25.02
N GLN A 22 -6.89 23.10 -24.60
CA GLN A 22 -6.25 22.01 -23.85
C GLN A 22 -6.97 21.75 -22.52
N LYS A 23 -7.29 22.80 -21.76
CA LYS A 23 -8.08 22.69 -20.52
C LYS A 23 -9.43 22.04 -20.78
N ASN A 24 -10.11 22.39 -21.88
CA ASN A 24 -11.39 21.79 -22.25
C ASN A 24 -11.25 20.31 -22.60
N THR A 25 -10.23 19.92 -23.36
CA THR A 25 -9.94 18.50 -23.67
C THR A 25 -9.75 17.68 -22.39
N ILE A 26 -8.99 18.19 -21.42
CA ILE A 26 -8.77 17.52 -20.14
C ILE A 26 -10.09 17.34 -19.37
N LYS A 27 -10.96 18.36 -19.35
CA LYS A 27 -12.29 18.26 -18.72
C LYS A 27 -13.14 17.16 -19.35
N ILE A 28 -13.07 17.00 -20.67
CA ILE A 28 -13.79 15.96 -21.40
C ILE A 28 -13.29 14.58 -20.98
N PHE A 29 -11.96 14.39 -20.94
CA PHE A 29 -11.35 13.13 -20.55
C PHE A 29 -11.73 12.75 -19.12
N GLN A 30 -11.69 13.71 -18.19
CA GLN A 30 -12.14 13.52 -16.81
C GLN A 30 -13.62 13.10 -16.73
N LYS A 31 -14.50 13.68 -17.55
CA LYS A 31 -15.92 13.31 -17.61
C LYS A 31 -16.13 11.87 -18.07
N ILE A 32 -15.35 11.41 -19.05
CA ILE A 32 -15.43 10.02 -19.54
C ILE A 32 -14.86 9.06 -18.50
N LEU A 33 -13.74 9.40 -17.85
CA LEU A 33 -13.18 8.62 -16.75
C LEU A 33 -14.17 8.47 -15.59
N ALA A 34 -14.89 9.54 -15.23
CA ALA A 34 -15.94 9.48 -14.21
C ALA A 34 -17.08 8.52 -14.57
N ARG A 35 -17.45 8.44 -15.87
CA ARG A 35 -18.43 7.45 -16.36
C ARG A 35 -17.90 6.03 -16.25
N ALA A 36 -16.63 5.79 -16.57
CA ALA A 36 -15.99 4.48 -16.39
C ALA A 36 -16.02 4.06 -14.91
N HIS A 37 -15.61 4.94 -14.00
CA HIS A 37 -15.68 4.70 -12.55
C HIS A 37 -17.10 4.41 -12.05
N LYS A 38 -18.11 5.14 -12.55
CA LYS A 38 -19.51 4.86 -12.22
C LYS A 38 -19.92 3.46 -12.67
N LYS A 39 -19.54 3.07 -13.89
CA LYS A 39 -19.84 1.74 -14.44
C LYS A 39 -19.17 0.62 -13.63
N ILE A 40 -17.90 0.81 -13.24
CA ILE A 40 -17.16 -0.09 -12.34
C ILE A 40 -17.89 -0.26 -11.00
N LYS A 41 -18.25 0.86 -10.35
CA LYS A 41 -18.98 0.84 -9.06
C LYS A 41 -20.35 0.15 -9.18
N THR A 42 -21.06 0.38 -10.28
CA THR A 42 -22.33 -0.30 -10.54
C THR A 42 -22.12 -1.80 -10.73
N ALA A 43 -21.14 -2.22 -11.53
CA ALA A 43 -20.82 -3.63 -11.77
C ALA A 43 -20.44 -4.37 -10.47
N SER A 44 -19.59 -3.75 -9.63
CA SER A 44 -19.20 -4.32 -8.33
C SER A 44 -20.38 -4.55 -7.37
N ARG A 45 -21.50 -3.82 -7.52
CA ARG A 45 -22.71 -3.98 -6.70
C ARG A 45 -23.69 -5.02 -7.25
N GLN A 46 -23.47 -5.54 -8.47
CA GLN A 46 -24.37 -6.50 -9.08
C GLN A 46 -24.24 -7.88 -8.42
N LYS A 47 -25.36 -8.59 -8.29
CA LYS A 47 -25.45 -9.88 -7.59
C LYS A 47 -24.52 -10.98 -8.13
N PHE A 48 -24.10 -10.87 -9.39
CA PHE A 48 -23.28 -11.90 -10.04
C PHE A 48 -21.79 -11.86 -9.67
N ASN A 49 -21.35 -10.94 -8.80
CA ASN A 49 -19.95 -10.84 -8.31
C ASN A 49 -18.90 -10.88 -9.43
N ASN A 50 -19.21 -10.29 -10.58
CA ASN A 50 -18.23 -10.17 -11.65
C ASN A 50 -17.25 -9.04 -11.30
N ASP A 51 -16.01 -9.41 -11.00
CA ASP A 51 -14.92 -8.47 -10.71
C ASP A 51 -14.28 -7.86 -11.98
N PHE A 52 -15.11 -7.65 -13.01
CA PHE A 52 -14.74 -7.08 -14.30
C PHE A 52 -15.90 -6.31 -14.93
N VAL A 53 -15.58 -5.42 -15.87
CA VAL A 53 -16.55 -4.69 -16.67
C VAL A 53 -16.00 -4.37 -18.05
N PHE A 54 -16.89 -4.42 -19.04
CA PHE A 54 -16.65 -3.90 -20.38
C PHE A 54 -17.12 -2.45 -20.45
N PHE A 55 -16.24 -1.52 -20.78
CA PHE A 55 -16.54 -0.10 -20.95
C PHE A 55 -16.30 0.32 -22.41
N VAL A 56 -17.34 0.85 -23.06
CA VAL A 56 -17.22 1.42 -24.40
C VAL A 56 -16.92 2.90 -24.23
N VAL A 57 -15.78 3.35 -24.76
CA VAL A 57 -15.42 4.76 -24.79
C VAL A 57 -16.33 5.46 -25.80
N PRO A 58 -17.09 6.49 -25.40
CA PRO A 58 -17.95 7.21 -26.35
C PRO A 58 -17.11 7.86 -27.45
N GLU A 59 -17.59 7.81 -28.69
CA GLU A 59 -16.98 8.52 -29.82
C GLU A 59 -17.36 10.00 -29.84
N PHE A 60 -18.60 10.30 -29.42
CA PHE A 60 -19.10 11.66 -29.29
C PHE A 60 -19.88 11.85 -27.99
N LEU A 61 -19.99 13.10 -27.56
CA LEU A 61 -20.75 13.52 -26.40
C LEU A 61 -21.60 14.73 -26.76
N LEU A 62 -22.90 14.68 -26.47
CA LEU A 62 -23.79 15.81 -26.71
C LEU A 62 -23.37 17.02 -25.86
N GLY A 63 -23.29 18.19 -26.49
CA GLY A 63 -22.88 19.44 -25.84
C GLY A 63 -21.38 19.56 -25.58
N VAL A 64 -20.55 18.73 -26.23
CA VAL A 64 -19.09 18.75 -26.13
C VAL A 64 -18.49 18.85 -27.53
N PRO A 65 -17.43 19.64 -27.74
CA PRO A 65 -16.75 19.69 -29.04
C PRO A 65 -16.13 18.33 -29.40
N LYS A 66 -15.87 18.13 -30.70
CA LYS A 66 -15.16 16.95 -31.18
C LYS A 66 -13.80 16.83 -30.47
N TYR A 67 -13.50 15.64 -29.94
CA TYR A 67 -12.23 15.32 -29.30
C TYR A 67 -11.61 14.08 -29.96
N ASP A 68 -10.32 13.89 -29.71
CA ASP A 68 -9.59 12.70 -30.16
C ASP A 68 -9.88 11.51 -29.23
N VAL A 69 -10.57 10.51 -29.76
CA VAL A 69 -10.94 9.28 -29.05
C VAL A 69 -9.70 8.43 -28.73
N GLY A 70 -8.69 8.40 -29.60
CA GLY A 70 -7.46 7.65 -29.40
C GLY A 70 -6.67 8.21 -28.21
N LEU A 71 -6.45 9.53 -28.21
CA LEU A 71 -5.79 10.23 -27.10
C LEU A 71 -6.57 10.08 -25.79
N CYS A 72 -7.90 10.20 -25.86
CA CYS A 72 -8.76 10.01 -24.69
C CYS A 72 -8.64 8.59 -24.11
N THR A 73 -8.63 7.58 -24.98
CA THR A 73 -8.55 6.17 -24.58
C THR A 73 -7.21 5.88 -23.92
N SER A 74 -6.09 6.33 -24.50
CA SER A 74 -4.75 6.18 -23.89
C SER A 74 -4.70 6.83 -22.50
N TRP A 75 -5.20 8.06 -22.40
CA TRP A 75 -5.22 8.80 -21.14
C TRP A 75 -6.06 8.11 -20.06
N ILE A 76 -7.22 7.54 -20.42
CA ILE A 76 -8.06 6.78 -19.50
C ILE A 76 -7.37 5.49 -19.05
N ILE A 77 -6.73 4.77 -19.98
CA ILE A 77 -6.00 3.54 -19.69
C ILE A 77 -4.90 3.83 -18.67
N GLU A 78 -4.07 4.85 -18.90
CA GLU A 78 -3.01 5.27 -17.96
C GLU A 78 -3.58 5.54 -16.56
N LYS A 79 -4.65 6.34 -16.47
CA LYS A 79 -5.27 6.66 -15.17
C LYS A 79 -5.90 5.49 -14.45
N LEU A 80 -6.42 4.50 -15.18
CA LEU A 80 -6.96 3.29 -14.57
C LEU A 80 -5.85 2.32 -14.17
N ILE A 81 -4.73 2.25 -14.91
CA ILE A 81 -3.55 1.48 -14.53
C ILE A 81 -2.92 2.05 -13.26
N ASP A 82 -2.79 3.38 -13.16
CA ASP A 82 -2.30 4.07 -11.95
C ASP A 82 -3.13 3.71 -10.72
N ASN A 83 -4.44 3.49 -10.89
CA ASN A 83 -5.34 3.05 -9.83
C ASN A 83 -5.23 1.55 -9.49
N GLY A 84 -4.41 0.79 -10.21
CA GLY A 84 -4.18 -0.64 -9.99
C GLY A 84 -5.16 -1.58 -10.68
N PHE A 85 -5.96 -1.09 -11.64
CA PHE A 85 -6.82 -1.96 -12.45
C PHE A 85 -6.02 -2.69 -13.53
N HIS A 86 -6.44 -3.92 -13.85
CA HIS A 86 -5.93 -4.64 -15.02
C HIS A 86 -6.82 -4.33 -16.22
N ILE A 87 -6.22 -3.87 -17.32
CA ILE A 87 -6.94 -3.35 -18.48
C ILE A 87 -6.46 -4.05 -19.75
N LYS A 88 -7.40 -4.36 -20.64
CA LYS A 88 -7.11 -4.76 -22.02
C LYS A 88 -7.93 -3.93 -22.98
N TYR A 89 -7.29 -3.40 -24.01
CA TYR A 89 -7.94 -2.62 -25.06
C TYR A 89 -8.26 -3.52 -26.26
N THR A 90 -9.49 -3.38 -26.76
CA THR A 90 -9.99 -4.08 -27.95
C THR A 90 -10.56 -3.04 -28.91
N HIS A 91 -10.05 -3.04 -30.14
CA HIS A 91 -10.49 -2.12 -31.19
C HIS A 91 -11.98 -2.35 -31.53
N PRO A 92 -12.79 -1.30 -31.76
CA PRO A 92 -12.40 0.11 -31.93
C PRO A 92 -12.39 1.00 -30.67
N ASN A 93 -13.16 0.70 -29.63
CA ASN A 93 -13.34 1.61 -28.48
C ASN A 93 -13.70 0.87 -27.19
N LEU A 94 -13.45 -0.44 -27.13
CA LEU A 94 -13.88 -1.30 -26.04
C LEU A 94 -12.71 -1.54 -25.08
N LEU A 95 -12.94 -1.21 -23.81
CA LEU A 95 -12.02 -1.45 -22.70
C LEU A 95 -12.56 -2.57 -21.83
N PHE A 96 -11.77 -3.62 -21.67
CA PHE A 96 -11.94 -4.59 -20.61
C PHE A 96 -11.21 -4.10 -19.36
N ILE A 97 -11.93 -3.95 -18.25
CA ILE A 97 -11.39 -3.48 -16.97
C ILE A 97 -11.69 -4.53 -15.91
N SER A 98 -10.68 -5.04 -15.22
CA SER A 98 -10.84 -6.02 -14.14
C SER A 98 -10.08 -5.65 -12.87
N TRP A 99 -10.66 -6.01 -11.72
CA TRP A 99 -10.06 -5.89 -10.38
C TRP A 99 -10.05 -7.22 -9.61
N ASN A 100 -10.32 -8.34 -10.29
CA ASN A 100 -10.33 -9.68 -9.71
C ASN A 100 -8.98 -10.08 -9.08
N HIS A 101 -7.87 -9.51 -9.54
CA HIS A 101 -6.54 -9.74 -8.97
C HIS A 101 -6.35 -9.11 -7.60
N TYR A 102 -7.22 -8.17 -7.20
CA TYR A 102 -7.10 -7.48 -5.92
C TYR A 102 -7.75 -8.28 -4.79
N ILE A 103 -6.97 -8.67 -3.80
CA ILE A 103 -7.47 -9.40 -2.63
C ILE A 103 -8.00 -8.40 -1.61
N PRO A 104 -9.30 -8.39 -1.23
CA PRO A 104 -9.81 -7.43 -0.25
C PRO A 104 -9.32 -7.70 1.19
N ASN A 105 -9.38 -6.67 2.05
CA ASN A 105 -8.85 -6.71 3.41
C ASN A 105 -9.40 -7.87 4.26
N PHE A 106 -10.70 -8.16 4.17
CA PHE A 106 -11.32 -9.23 4.95
C PHE A 106 -10.70 -10.60 4.62
N LYS A 107 -10.51 -10.92 3.33
CA LYS A 107 -9.82 -12.15 2.90
C LYS A 107 -8.37 -12.18 3.40
N ARG A 108 -7.65 -11.05 3.36
CA ARG A 108 -6.27 -10.98 3.91
C ARG A 108 -6.22 -11.28 5.40
N THR A 109 -7.18 -10.78 6.18
CA THR A 109 -7.24 -11.07 7.63
C THR A 109 -7.53 -12.53 7.91
N GLU A 110 -8.38 -13.18 7.12
CA GLU A 110 -8.64 -14.62 7.23
C GLU A 110 -7.41 -15.45 6.89
N ILE A 111 -6.69 -15.11 5.82
CA ILE A 111 -5.46 -15.81 5.42
C ILE A 111 -4.39 -15.66 6.51
N LYS A 112 -4.25 -14.46 7.09
CA LYS A 112 -3.35 -14.23 8.22
C LYS A 112 -3.71 -15.08 9.44
N LYS A 113 -5.00 -15.22 9.76
CA LYS A 113 -5.45 -16.06 10.89
C LYS A 113 -5.20 -17.54 10.64
N LYS A 114 -5.43 -18.01 9.41
CA LYS A 114 -5.29 -19.44 9.05
C LYS A 114 -3.83 -19.88 8.90
N TYR A 115 -3.00 -19.06 8.24
CA TYR A 115 -1.65 -19.45 7.84
C TYR A 115 -0.54 -18.67 8.57
N GLY A 116 -0.87 -17.65 9.36
CA GLY A 116 0.11 -16.81 10.06
C GLY A 116 0.91 -15.85 9.16
N VAL A 117 0.60 -15.81 7.87
CA VAL A 117 1.34 -15.02 6.87
C VAL A 117 0.66 -13.66 6.61
N ASN A 118 1.44 -12.58 6.58
CA ASN A 118 0.96 -11.28 6.11
C ASN A 118 1.13 -11.19 4.59
N ILE A 119 0.03 -10.90 3.88
CA ILE A 119 -0.01 -10.83 2.41
C ILE A 119 -0.41 -9.41 1.99
N ASP A 120 0.15 -8.93 0.90
CA ASP A 120 -0.19 -7.66 0.27
C ASP A 120 -1.45 -7.75 -0.62
N GLY A 121 -1.90 -6.62 -1.17
CA GLY A 121 -3.12 -6.58 -1.99
C GLY A 121 -3.10 -7.37 -3.27
N PHE A 122 -1.91 -7.68 -3.76
CA PHE A 122 -1.67 -8.42 -4.99
C PHE A 122 -1.21 -9.86 -4.74
N GLY A 123 -1.26 -10.35 -3.48
CA GLY A 123 -0.89 -11.73 -3.15
C GLY A 123 0.58 -11.94 -2.78
N ASN A 124 1.41 -10.90 -2.80
CA ASN A 124 2.81 -11.01 -2.40
C ASN A 124 2.94 -11.15 -0.88
N VAL A 125 3.76 -12.09 -0.42
CA VAL A 125 4.05 -12.24 1.01
C VAL A 125 4.86 -11.05 1.49
N LYS A 126 4.35 -10.32 2.48
CA LYS A 126 5.15 -9.33 3.21
C LYS A 126 6.07 -10.09 4.13
N GLU A 127 7.26 -10.42 3.64
CA GLU A 127 8.37 -10.72 4.53
C GLU A 127 8.47 -9.55 5.51
N LYS A 128 8.45 -9.84 6.81
CA LYS A 128 9.00 -8.89 7.76
C LYS A 128 10.42 -8.72 7.26
N LYS A 129 10.74 -7.55 6.68
CA LYS A 129 12.12 -7.12 6.63
C LYS A 129 12.59 -7.24 8.07
N ASN A 130 13.28 -8.34 8.40
CA ASN A 130 14.21 -8.34 9.50
C ASN A 130 14.96 -7.05 9.27
N LYS A 131 14.91 -6.13 10.25
CA LYS A 131 15.84 -5.01 10.30
C LYS A 131 17.21 -5.64 10.06
N LYS A 132 17.68 -5.62 8.82
CA LYS A 132 19.06 -5.92 8.48
C LYS A 132 19.78 -4.77 9.14
N ASN A 133 20.34 -5.10 10.30
CA ASN A 133 21.53 -4.49 10.87
C ASN A 133 21.62 -2.99 10.61
N ASN A 134 20.86 -2.19 11.36
CA ASN A 134 21.52 -0.98 11.87
C ASN A 134 22.54 -1.52 12.88
N GLU A 135 23.74 -1.85 12.40
CA GLU A 135 24.89 -1.86 13.28
C GLU A 135 24.88 -0.50 14.00
N PRO A 136 24.87 -0.46 15.33
CA PRO A 136 25.02 0.81 16.02
C PRO A 136 26.42 1.32 15.67
N GLU A 137 26.52 2.35 14.82
CA GLU A 137 27.78 3.03 14.47
C GLU A 137 28.48 3.62 15.70
N ASN A 138 27.80 3.69 16.85
CA ASN A 138 28.34 4.24 18.07
C ASN A 138 28.01 3.38 19.30
N VAL A 139 29.06 3.00 20.01
CA VAL A 139 29.01 2.29 21.31
C VAL A 139 28.20 3.05 22.38
N ASN A 140 28.07 4.37 22.25
CA ASN A 140 27.27 5.18 23.16
C ASN A 140 25.75 4.93 23.07
N ASP A 141 25.20 4.58 21.89
CA ASP A 141 23.75 4.39 21.72
C ASP A 141 23.25 3.06 22.36
N LEU A 142 24.18 2.14 22.60
CA LEU A 142 23.94 0.91 23.35
C LEU A 142 23.93 1.13 24.87
N MET A 143 24.62 2.17 25.36
CA MET A 143 24.77 2.46 26.79
C MET A 143 23.50 3.12 27.37
N PHE A 144 22.88 4.05 26.63
CA PHE A 144 21.66 4.73 27.07
C PHE A 144 20.40 3.86 27.04
N LYS A 145 20.43 2.71 26.36
CA LYS A 145 19.34 1.71 26.40
C LYS A 145 19.45 0.72 27.56
N LYS A 146 20.55 0.76 28.34
CA LYS A 146 20.89 -0.24 29.34
C LYS A 146 20.73 0.24 30.79
N GLU A 147 20.02 1.34 31.03
CA GLU A 147 19.51 1.65 32.37
C GLU A 147 18.12 1.05 32.59
N LYS A 148 18.08 -0.28 32.59
CA LYS A 148 17.20 -1.07 33.47
C LYS A 148 17.58 -2.54 33.38
N LYS A 149 18.15 -3.01 34.49
CA LYS A 149 18.30 -4.40 34.96
C LYS A 149 19.50 -5.17 34.38
N GLY A 150 20.44 -5.45 35.30
CA GLY A 150 21.65 -6.21 35.06
C GLY A 150 21.39 -7.66 34.64
N ILE A 151 22.27 -8.15 33.77
CA ILE A 151 22.35 -9.56 33.38
C ILE A 151 23.82 -9.96 33.35
N LEU A 152 24.09 -11.06 34.06
CA LEU A 152 25.34 -11.76 34.25
C LEU A 152 26.00 -12.18 32.92
N LYS A 153 27.34 -12.16 32.89
CA LYS A 153 28.16 -12.75 31.83
C LYS A 153 27.91 -14.26 31.76
N LYS A 154 27.66 -14.77 30.55
CA LYS A 154 27.57 -16.20 30.26
C LYS A 154 28.96 -16.69 29.84
N ASP A 155 29.64 -17.44 30.70
CA ASP A 155 30.90 -18.11 30.35
C ASP A 155 30.64 -19.29 29.39
N ASN A 156 31.50 -19.40 28.39
CA ASN A 156 31.35 -20.31 27.24
C ASN A 156 31.87 -21.75 27.47
N ASN A 157 32.02 -22.19 28.72
CA ASN A 157 32.42 -23.58 29.01
C ASN A 157 31.35 -24.29 29.83
N LYS A 158 30.50 -25.09 29.17
CA LYS A 158 29.51 -25.94 29.85
C LYS A 158 30.20 -27.18 30.44
N LYS A 159 30.66 -27.07 31.69
CA LYS A 159 30.86 -28.23 32.57
C LYS A 159 29.49 -28.62 33.13
N TYR A 160 29.03 -29.85 32.87
CA TYR A 160 27.80 -30.36 33.48
C TYR A 160 28.07 -30.69 34.95
N THR A 161 27.30 -30.10 35.86
CA THR A 161 27.32 -30.44 37.29
C THR A 161 26.18 -31.41 37.59
N SER A 162 26.41 -32.39 38.47
CA SER A 162 25.36 -33.28 38.96
C SER A 162 24.21 -32.48 39.58
N ILE A 163 22.97 -32.93 39.38
CA ILE A 163 21.75 -32.21 39.84
C ILE A 163 21.77 -31.92 41.34
N SER A 164 22.45 -32.75 42.13
CA SER A 164 22.61 -32.56 43.58
C SER A 164 23.41 -31.31 43.97
N SER A 165 24.23 -30.74 43.07
CA SER A 165 25.06 -29.55 43.36
C SER A 165 24.54 -28.27 42.70
N TYR A 166 23.34 -28.28 42.14
CA TYR A 166 22.74 -27.10 41.52
C TYR A 166 22.43 -26.01 42.56
N LYS A 167 23.04 -24.84 42.37
CA LYS A 167 22.67 -23.60 43.09
C LYS A 167 22.11 -22.59 42.09
N PRO A 168 20.84 -22.15 42.23
CA PRO A 168 20.26 -21.19 41.30
C PRO A 168 20.99 -19.85 41.44
N THR A 169 21.64 -19.40 40.36
CA THR A 169 22.26 -18.07 40.30
C THR A 169 21.41 -17.17 39.40
N GLY A 170 20.95 -16.04 39.96
CA GLY A 170 20.06 -15.07 39.31
C GLY A 170 19.42 -14.15 40.33
N ASN A 171 18.82 -13.05 39.89
CA ASN A 171 18.08 -12.16 40.78
C ASN A 171 16.72 -12.80 41.11
N LEU A 172 16.73 -13.74 42.06
CA LEU A 172 15.56 -14.53 42.46
C LEU A 172 14.50 -13.62 43.10
N ILE A 173 13.24 -13.84 42.73
CA ILE A 173 12.09 -13.07 43.25
C ILE A 173 11.75 -13.51 44.69
N TYR A 174 12.17 -14.71 45.09
CA TYR A 174 11.91 -15.30 46.40
C TYR A 174 13.22 -15.40 47.20
N ASN A 175 13.15 -15.03 48.48
CA ASN A 175 14.31 -15.02 49.38
C ASN A 175 14.72 -16.45 49.75
N ASP A 176 16.03 -16.71 49.89
CA ASP A 176 16.57 -18.03 50.25
C ASP A 176 16.03 -18.54 51.60
N GLU A 177 15.63 -17.62 52.48
CA GLU A 177 14.99 -17.91 53.77
C GLU A 177 13.61 -18.60 53.63
N LEU A 178 12.84 -18.25 52.59
CA LEU A 178 11.55 -18.90 52.32
C LEU A 178 11.75 -20.37 51.96
N PHE A 179 12.75 -20.67 51.14
CA PHE A 179 13.05 -22.05 50.76
C PHE A 179 13.45 -22.91 51.96
N LYS A 180 14.26 -22.35 52.88
CA LYS A 180 14.59 -23.02 54.15
C LYS A 180 13.35 -23.30 54.98
N SER A 181 12.46 -22.32 55.14
CA SER A 181 11.23 -22.49 55.92
C SER A 181 10.26 -23.52 55.36
N ILE A 182 10.24 -23.68 54.03
CA ILE A 182 9.42 -24.69 53.36
C ILE A 182 10.04 -26.07 53.59
N GLN A 183 11.36 -26.18 53.45
CA GLN A 183 12.08 -27.43 53.65
C GLN A 183 11.94 -27.95 55.09
N ASP A 184 12.07 -27.06 56.08
CA ASP A 184 11.92 -27.39 57.50
C ASP A 184 10.50 -27.83 57.89
N LYS A 185 9.47 -27.46 57.10
CA LYS A 185 8.09 -27.90 57.30
C LYS A 185 7.75 -29.22 56.60
N THR A 186 8.50 -29.56 55.55
CA THR A 186 8.27 -30.75 54.73
C THR A 186 9.12 -31.95 55.11
N THR A 187 10.14 -31.73 55.95
CA THR A 187 11.03 -32.76 56.51
C THR A 187 10.69 -33.01 57.96
#